data_AF-A0A521QM91-F1
#
_entry.id   AF-A0A521QM91-F1
#
_cell.length_a   1.000
_cell.length_b   1.000
_cell.length_c   1.000
_cell.angle_alpha   90.00
_cell.angle_beta   90.00
_cell.angle_gamma   90.00
#
_symmetry.space_group_name_H-M   'P 1'
#
loop_
_entity.id
_entity.type
_entity.pdbx_description
1 polymer ?
#
loop_
_entity_poly.entity_id
_entity_poly.type
_entity_poly.pdbx_seq_one_letter_code
_entity_poly.pdbx_strand_id
1 'polypeptide(L)'
;MGTPLQAGPRFPESGLPGRLHPNPRPADETRELAVGPALGARRLPDEPGRRGTGRRDAAFLPDPGRADHHDRGRQQCLARHHVADPAGCDQLEAVDSGGQDRRLSMANDLFRRQLRAYASVHRDWRNKATHFVGIPLIVFSLLLILSLWRFELGGRVWTLSLAIAILAVLGWMALDLGVGVLMGIIMAPAWYAAEALAGALGSTSAVWAAFAVLFVGGWILQFLGHHYEGKRPALIDNIFQGFIGPMFLVAETLVVLGQRSDLAEAMGEGNVTAR
;
A
#
# COMPACT_ATOMS: atom_id res chain seq x y z
N MET A 1 -43.84 -37.50 44.12
CA MET A 1 -44.26 -38.56 43.16
C MET A 1 -44.09 -37.95 41.77
N GLY A 2 -43.28 -38.39 40.83
CA GLY A 2 -42.44 -39.58 40.62
C GLY A 2 -42.26 -39.67 39.10
N THR A 3 -41.04 -39.52 38.59
CA THR A 3 -40.72 -39.79 37.17
C THR A 3 -40.52 -41.28 36.98
N PRO A 4 -40.93 -41.88 35.84
CA PRO A 4 -39.95 -42.63 35.01
C PRO A 4 -40.26 -42.60 33.48
N LEU A 5 -39.25 -42.43 32.61
CA LEU A 5 -38.49 -43.43 31.79
C LEU A 5 -39.15 -43.99 30.51
N GLN A 6 -38.34 -43.97 29.43
CA GLN A 6 -38.13 -44.99 28.37
C GLN A 6 -39.20 -45.20 27.28
N ALA A 7 -38.92 -45.65 26.04
CA ALA A 7 -37.72 -46.05 25.28
C ALA A 7 -38.05 -46.01 23.76
N GLY A 8 -37.04 -46.00 22.88
CA GLY A 8 -37.20 -46.11 21.42
C GLY A 8 -37.38 -47.55 20.87
N PRO A 9 -37.37 -47.72 19.54
CA PRO A 9 -36.54 -48.74 18.85
C PRO A 9 -35.77 -48.11 17.66
N ARG A 10 -34.47 -48.34 17.40
CA ARG A 10 -33.70 -49.50 16.88
C ARG A 10 -34.04 -49.98 15.44
N PHE A 11 -33.16 -49.58 14.49
CA PHE A 11 -32.42 -50.31 13.39
C PHE A 11 -33.17 -51.25 12.42
N PRO A 12 -32.68 -51.56 11.18
CA PRO A 12 -31.28 -51.75 10.70
C PRO A 12 -30.90 -51.01 9.38
N GLU A 13 -29.65 -50.60 9.10
CA GLU A 13 -28.39 -51.32 8.74
C GLU A 13 -28.31 -51.98 7.35
N SER A 14 -27.12 -51.80 6.73
CA SER A 14 -26.47 -52.50 5.59
C SER A 14 -26.52 -51.79 4.21
N GLY A 15 -25.42 -51.61 3.46
CA GLY A 15 -24.09 -52.19 3.58
C GLY A 15 -22.95 -51.43 2.85
N LEU A 16 -21.75 -51.68 3.37
CA LEU A 16 -20.38 -51.48 2.86
C LEU A 16 -20.06 -52.44 1.68
N PRO A 17 -18.81 -52.63 1.16
CA PRO A 17 -17.54 -51.86 1.23
C PRO A 17 -16.76 -51.73 -0.12
N GLY A 18 -15.70 -50.91 -0.15
CA GLY A 18 -14.36 -51.45 -0.49
C GLY A 18 -13.52 -50.85 -1.64
N ARG A 19 -12.19 -50.83 -1.35
CA ARG A 19 -10.98 -50.91 -2.22
C ARG A 19 -10.46 -49.58 -2.80
N LEU A 20 -9.27 -49.07 -2.40
CA LEU A 20 -7.84 -49.48 -2.53
C LEU A 20 -7.11 -48.62 -3.60
N HIS A 21 -5.99 -48.02 -3.18
CA HIS A 21 -4.93 -47.22 -3.85
C HIS A 21 -4.40 -47.78 -5.21
N PRO A 22 -3.50 -47.11 -6.00
CA PRO A 22 -2.59 -45.99 -5.68
C PRO A 22 -2.37 -44.87 -6.75
N ASN A 23 -1.58 -43.88 -6.31
CA ASN A 23 -0.85 -42.83 -7.03
C ASN A 23 0.20 -43.35 -8.04
N PRO A 24 0.46 -42.63 -9.15
CA PRO A 24 1.80 -42.57 -9.75
C PRO A 24 2.35 -41.13 -9.80
N ARG A 25 3.56 -40.94 -9.24
CA ARG A 25 4.47 -39.82 -9.62
C ARG A 25 5.44 -40.30 -10.73
N PRO A 26 6.41 -39.47 -11.19
CA PRO A 26 6.42 -38.85 -12.51
C PRO A 26 7.44 -39.50 -13.45
N ALA A 27 7.26 -39.33 -14.76
CA ALA A 27 8.31 -39.67 -15.72
C ALA A 27 9.30 -38.49 -15.84
N ASP A 28 10.54 -38.81 -15.52
CA ASP A 28 11.78 -38.11 -15.81
C ASP A 28 12.07 -38.19 -17.33
N GLU A 29 12.30 -37.04 -17.96
CA GLU A 29 13.05 -36.99 -19.22
C GLU A 29 13.98 -35.78 -19.19
N THR A 30 15.09 -35.97 -18.48
CA THR A 30 16.35 -35.26 -18.73
C THR A 30 16.91 -35.68 -20.09
N ARG A 31 16.99 -34.72 -21.04
CA ARG A 31 17.89 -34.84 -22.20
C ARG A 31 18.77 -33.60 -22.32
N GLU A 32 19.96 -33.78 -21.77
CA GLU A 32 21.18 -33.06 -21.99
C GLU A 32 21.65 -33.24 -23.45
N LEU A 33 22.01 -32.16 -24.14
CA LEU A 33 22.86 -32.19 -25.35
C LEU A 33 23.57 -30.84 -25.52
N ALA A 34 24.68 -30.75 -24.77
CA ALA A 34 26.02 -30.31 -25.15
C ALA A 34 26.27 -29.25 -26.27
N VAL A 35 27.01 -28.20 -25.89
CA VAL A 35 28.31 -27.71 -26.47
C VAL A 35 28.32 -27.32 -27.96
N GLY A 36 28.36 -26.04 -28.38
CA GLY A 36 29.51 -25.10 -28.41
C GLY A 36 30.06 -24.94 -29.86
N PRO A 37 30.93 -23.98 -30.25
CA PRO A 37 31.42 -22.76 -29.59
C PRO A 37 31.37 -21.47 -30.45
N ALA A 38 31.83 -20.39 -29.83
CA ALA A 38 31.95 -19.00 -30.29
C ALA A 38 32.95 -18.74 -31.44
N LEU A 39 32.65 -17.74 -32.28
CA LEU A 39 33.60 -17.04 -33.16
C LEU A 39 33.08 -15.62 -33.44
N GLY A 40 33.90 -14.58 -33.18
CA GLY A 40 33.60 -13.24 -33.72
C GLY A 40 34.08 -12.02 -32.91
N ALA A 41 35.25 -12.06 -32.27
CA ALA A 41 35.90 -10.83 -31.79
C ALA A 41 36.42 -10.03 -33.00
N ARG A 42 35.82 -8.87 -33.29
CA ARG A 42 36.41 -7.84 -34.16
C ARG A 42 37.04 -6.74 -33.31
N ARG A 43 38.30 -6.43 -33.60
CA ARG A 43 39.10 -5.34 -33.02
C ARG A 43 39.09 -4.11 -33.95
N LEU A 44 39.07 -2.93 -33.28
CA LEU A 44 39.70 -1.64 -33.60
C LEU A 44 39.04 -0.73 -34.67
N PRO A 45 39.22 0.62 -34.61
CA PRO A 45 40.34 1.34 -33.99
C PRO A 45 40.02 2.52 -33.04
N ASP A 46 41.11 2.93 -32.37
CA ASP A 46 41.32 4.12 -31.54
C ASP A 46 40.95 5.44 -32.21
N GLU A 47 40.44 6.39 -31.42
CA GLU A 47 40.36 7.82 -31.76
C GLU A 47 40.99 8.67 -30.62
N PRO A 48 41.66 9.78 -30.96
CA PRO A 48 42.68 10.40 -30.11
C PRO A 48 42.14 11.49 -29.17
N GLY A 49 42.94 11.75 -28.13
CA GLY A 49 42.64 12.70 -27.07
C GLY A 49 42.45 14.16 -27.49
N ARG A 50 41.59 14.86 -26.75
CA ARG A 50 41.53 16.33 -26.70
C ARG A 50 41.61 16.85 -25.27
N ARG A 51 42.81 17.33 -24.97
CA ARG A 51 43.17 18.61 -24.32
C ARG A 51 42.21 19.15 -23.25
N GLY A 52 42.75 19.23 -22.05
CA GLY A 52 42.23 20.01 -20.95
C GLY A 52 42.07 21.49 -21.29
N THR A 53 41.03 22.08 -20.72
CA THR A 53 40.91 23.52 -20.54
C THR A 53 40.73 23.76 -19.06
N GLY A 54 41.69 24.46 -18.47
CA GLY A 54 41.68 24.84 -17.07
C GLY A 54 40.51 25.79 -16.80
N ARG A 55 39.71 25.45 -15.78
CA ARG A 55 38.77 26.40 -15.18
C ARG A 55 39.24 26.69 -13.77
N ARG A 56 39.61 27.95 -13.58
CA ARG A 56 40.15 28.57 -12.38
C ARG A 56 39.24 28.31 -11.18
N ASP A 57 39.88 28.11 -10.04
CA ASP A 57 39.31 28.05 -8.70
C ASP A 57 38.45 29.29 -8.44
N ALA A 58 37.13 29.09 -8.41
CA ALA A 58 36.22 30.02 -7.76
C ALA A 58 36.15 29.60 -6.30
N ALA A 59 36.84 30.34 -5.44
CA ALA A 59 36.74 30.22 -4.00
C ALA A 59 35.26 30.34 -3.58
N PHE A 60 34.72 29.24 -3.05
CA PHE A 60 33.43 29.20 -2.39
C PHE A 60 33.54 30.03 -1.10
N LEU A 61 33.12 31.29 -1.16
CA LEU A 61 32.88 32.09 0.05
C LEU A 61 31.68 31.47 0.77
N PRO A 62 31.83 30.99 2.02
CA PRO A 62 30.69 30.47 2.77
C PRO A 62 29.68 31.60 3.04
N ASP A 63 28.42 31.32 2.70
CA ASP A 63 27.27 32.17 3.03
C ASP A 63 27.17 32.37 4.56
N PRO A 64 27.31 33.60 5.08
CA PRO A 64 27.27 33.87 6.52
C PRO A 64 25.92 33.56 7.18
N GLY A 65 24.84 33.36 6.39
CA GLY A 65 23.52 33.00 6.90
C GLY A 65 23.35 31.51 7.25
N ARG A 66 24.24 30.63 6.75
CA ARG A 66 24.12 29.18 6.95
C ARG A 66 24.70 28.68 8.28
N ALA A 67 25.65 29.44 8.84
CA ALA A 67 26.26 29.12 10.13
C ALA A 67 25.31 29.38 11.31
N ASP A 68 24.48 30.43 11.24
CA ASP A 68 23.57 30.85 12.32
C ASP A 68 22.45 29.81 12.58
N HIS A 69 21.90 29.19 11.52
CA HIS A 69 20.89 28.14 11.68
C HIS A 69 21.42 26.88 12.36
N HIS A 70 22.66 26.49 12.07
CA HIS A 70 23.26 25.30 12.63
C HIS A 70 23.65 25.50 14.11
N ASP A 71 24.03 26.72 14.48
CA ASP A 71 24.40 27.09 15.84
C ASP A 71 23.16 27.24 16.74
N ARG A 72 22.06 27.82 16.22
CA ARG A 72 20.77 27.86 16.94
C ARG A 72 20.19 26.47 17.20
N GLY A 73 20.30 25.54 16.24
CA GLY A 73 19.87 24.15 16.41
C GLY A 73 20.63 23.45 17.53
N ARG A 74 21.96 23.60 17.55
CA ARG A 74 22.85 23.08 18.60
C ARG A 74 22.50 23.65 19.98
N GLN A 75 22.32 24.96 20.10
CA GLN A 75 21.97 25.60 21.36
C GLN A 75 20.60 25.14 21.89
N GLN A 76 19.62 24.93 21.00
CA GLN A 76 18.32 24.36 21.38
C GLN A 76 18.44 22.90 21.84
N CYS A 77 19.30 22.09 21.20
CA CYS A 77 19.53 20.70 21.58
C CYS A 77 20.23 20.58 22.96
N LEU A 78 21.27 21.40 23.18
CA LEU A 78 21.98 21.48 24.46
C LEU A 78 21.04 21.88 25.60
N ALA A 79 20.18 22.88 25.37
CA ALA A 79 19.18 23.32 26.33
C ALA A 79 18.09 22.25 26.59
N ARG A 80 17.61 21.57 25.54
CA ARG A 80 16.52 20.58 25.63
C ARG A 80 16.97 19.28 26.30
N HIS A 81 18.20 18.86 26.09
CA HIS A 81 18.73 17.59 26.57
C HIS A 81 19.71 17.72 27.75
N HIS A 82 19.95 18.95 28.27
CA HIS A 82 20.90 19.23 29.36
C HIS A 82 22.30 18.63 29.10
N VAL A 83 22.72 18.63 27.83
CA VAL A 83 24.04 18.13 27.42
C VAL A 83 25.03 19.28 27.52
N ALA A 84 26.17 19.05 28.18
CA ALA A 84 27.19 20.08 28.39
C ALA A 84 28.17 20.24 27.21
N ASP A 85 28.18 19.29 26.28
CA ASP A 85 29.14 19.23 25.16
C ASP A 85 28.41 19.18 23.79
N PRO A 86 28.70 20.11 22.86
CA PRO A 86 28.17 20.08 21.50
C PRO A 86 28.43 18.77 20.73
N ALA A 87 29.50 18.02 21.02
CA ALA A 87 29.74 16.71 20.39
C ALA A 87 28.72 15.64 20.81
N GLY A 88 28.16 15.76 22.02
CA GLY A 88 27.08 14.89 22.49
C GLY A 88 25.76 15.17 21.78
N CYS A 89 25.48 16.42 21.43
CA CYS A 89 24.32 16.77 20.60
C CYS A 89 24.43 16.18 19.19
N ASP A 90 25.59 16.29 18.53
CA ASP A 90 25.80 15.73 17.19
C ASP A 90 25.63 14.20 17.17
N GLN A 91 26.11 13.50 18.21
CA GLN A 91 25.90 12.05 18.33
C GLN A 91 24.43 11.68 18.56
N LEU A 92 23.71 12.42 19.41
CA LEU A 92 22.29 12.20 19.66
C LEU A 92 21.45 12.46 18.39
N GLU A 93 21.74 13.53 17.65
CA GLU A 93 21.09 13.83 16.38
C GLU A 93 21.39 12.77 15.31
N ALA A 94 22.62 12.28 15.23
CA ALA A 94 23.00 11.21 14.30
C ALA A 94 22.34 9.86 14.65
N VAL A 95 22.23 9.55 15.94
CA VAL A 95 21.55 8.33 16.43
C VAL A 95 20.04 8.42 16.20
N ASP A 96 19.42 9.57 16.43
CA ASP A 96 17.99 9.80 16.17
C ASP A 96 17.69 9.75 14.66
N SER A 97 18.50 10.44 13.84
CA SER A 97 18.40 10.41 12.38
C SER A 97 18.57 9.00 11.83
N GLY A 98 19.60 8.27 12.25
CA GLY A 98 19.81 6.88 11.84
C GLY A 98 18.76 5.89 12.38
N GLY A 99 18.06 6.24 13.46
CA GLY A 99 16.89 5.49 13.96
C GLY A 99 15.64 5.75 13.14
N GLN A 100 15.41 7.02 12.77
CA GLN A 100 14.27 7.46 11.97
C GLN A 100 14.37 6.96 10.52
N ASP A 101 15.55 7.03 9.91
CA ASP A 101 15.83 6.54 8.55
C ASP A 101 15.56 5.03 8.43
N ARG A 102 15.97 4.23 9.43
CA ARG A 102 15.71 2.79 9.45
C ARG A 102 14.22 2.48 9.54
N ARG A 103 13.46 3.22 10.35
CA ARG A 103 12.01 3.01 10.49
C ARG A 103 11.26 3.38 9.21
N LEU A 104 11.60 4.51 8.60
CA LEU A 104 11.05 4.94 7.31
C LEU A 104 11.36 3.92 6.20
N SER A 105 12.60 3.39 6.17
CA SER A 105 13.00 2.31 5.25
C SER A 105 12.15 1.05 5.45
N MET A 106 11.97 0.59 6.70
CA MET A 106 11.21 -0.63 6.98
C MET A 106 9.73 -0.52 6.56
N ALA A 107 9.10 0.64 6.76
CA ALA A 107 7.71 0.87 6.39
C ALA A 107 7.52 0.91 4.86
N ASN A 108 8.41 1.60 4.14
CA ASN A 108 8.45 1.57 2.68
C ASN A 108 8.63 0.14 2.15
N ASP A 109 9.50 -0.65 2.79
CA ASP A 109 9.70 -2.04 2.40
C ASP A 109 8.46 -2.91 2.65
N LEU A 110 7.69 -2.62 3.72
CA LEU A 110 6.40 -3.28 3.97
C LEU A 110 5.42 -2.98 2.82
N PHE A 111 5.28 -1.71 2.43
CA PHE A 111 4.39 -1.33 1.33
C PHE A 111 4.80 -2.02 0.02
N ARG A 112 6.08 -1.99 -0.34
CA ARG A 112 6.59 -2.65 -1.56
C ARG A 112 6.39 -4.17 -1.55
N ARG A 113 6.48 -4.82 -0.38
CA ARG A 113 6.15 -6.25 -0.22
C ARG A 113 4.67 -6.52 -0.48
N GLN A 114 3.78 -5.69 0.05
CA GLN A 114 2.34 -5.82 -0.16
C GLN A 114 1.95 -5.53 -1.62
N LEU A 115 2.55 -4.52 -2.24
CA LEU A 115 2.34 -4.18 -3.65
C LEU A 115 2.78 -5.33 -4.57
N ARG A 116 3.91 -6.00 -4.26
CA ARG A 116 4.34 -7.22 -4.96
C ARG A 116 3.32 -8.35 -4.88
N ALA A 117 2.84 -8.63 -3.67
CA ALA A 117 1.83 -9.66 -3.47
C ALA A 117 0.55 -9.34 -4.26
N TYR A 118 0.10 -8.09 -4.20
CA TYR A 118 -1.05 -7.59 -4.95
C TYR A 118 -0.88 -7.81 -6.47
N ALA A 119 0.24 -7.37 -7.06
CA ALA A 119 0.50 -7.47 -8.49
C ALA A 119 0.59 -8.93 -9.00
N SER A 120 1.00 -9.87 -8.14
CA SER A 120 1.04 -11.30 -8.50
C SER A 120 -0.35 -11.92 -8.69
N VAL A 121 -1.37 -11.36 -8.02
CA VAL A 121 -2.74 -11.88 -8.01
C VAL A 121 -3.78 -10.99 -8.69
N HIS A 122 -3.39 -9.80 -9.17
CA HIS A 122 -4.23 -8.90 -9.95
C HIS A 122 -3.55 -8.58 -11.27
N ARG A 123 -3.73 -9.44 -12.28
CA ARG A 123 -3.15 -9.26 -13.62
C ARG A 123 -4.21 -9.01 -14.69
N ASP A 124 -5.46 -9.45 -14.48
CA ASP A 124 -6.53 -9.25 -15.43
C ASP A 124 -6.99 -7.78 -15.43
N TRP A 125 -7.04 -7.16 -16.61
CA TRP A 125 -7.44 -5.76 -16.75
C TRP A 125 -8.90 -5.50 -16.32
N ARG A 126 -9.79 -6.49 -16.48
CA ARG A 126 -11.20 -6.41 -16.06
C ARG A 126 -11.27 -6.40 -14.54
N ASN A 127 -10.48 -7.25 -13.89
CA ASN A 127 -10.37 -7.31 -12.45
C ASN A 127 -9.86 -5.97 -11.89
N LYS A 128 -8.79 -5.45 -12.48
CA LYS A 128 -8.25 -4.11 -12.13
C LYS A 128 -9.28 -3.00 -12.34
N ALA A 129 -9.98 -3.00 -13.48
CA ALA A 129 -10.99 -1.98 -13.79
C ALA A 129 -12.17 -1.99 -12.81
N THR A 130 -12.70 -3.16 -12.45
CA THR A 130 -13.80 -3.22 -11.48
C THR A 130 -13.35 -2.84 -10.08
N HIS A 131 -12.11 -3.16 -9.69
CA HIS A 131 -11.53 -2.71 -8.41
C HIS A 131 -11.29 -1.20 -8.39
N PHE A 132 -10.82 -0.63 -9.51
CA PHE A 132 -10.59 0.80 -9.68
C PHE A 132 -11.85 1.64 -9.44
N VAL A 133 -13.04 1.07 -9.71
CA VAL A 133 -14.33 1.70 -9.40
C VAL A 133 -14.87 1.25 -8.04
N GLY A 134 -14.80 -0.05 -7.73
CA GLY A 134 -15.38 -0.63 -6.53
C GLY A 134 -14.73 -0.15 -5.23
N ILE A 135 -13.41 -0.02 -5.18
CA ILE A 135 -12.69 0.43 -3.98
C ILE A 135 -13.06 1.89 -3.64
N PRO A 136 -13.00 2.87 -4.56
CA PRO A 136 -13.46 4.23 -4.27
C PRO A 136 -14.91 4.30 -3.81
N LEU A 137 -15.81 3.50 -4.39
CA LEU A 137 -17.22 3.44 -3.95
C LEU A 137 -17.35 2.94 -2.50
N ILE A 138 -16.62 1.89 -2.14
CA ILE A 138 -16.62 1.36 -0.76
C ILE A 138 -16.05 2.41 0.19
N VAL A 139 -14.89 3.00 -0.12
CA VAL A 139 -14.27 4.03 0.72
C VAL A 139 -15.20 5.23 0.90
N PHE A 140 -15.81 5.72 -0.18
CA PHE A 140 -16.76 6.83 -0.14
C PHE A 140 -18.00 6.47 0.70
N SER A 141 -18.54 5.26 0.56
CA SER A 141 -19.68 4.83 1.38
C SER A 141 -19.35 4.79 2.87
N LEU A 142 -18.12 4.39 3.23
CA LEU A 142 -17.65 4.41 4.62
C LEU A 142 -17.53 5.84 5.16
N LEU A 143 -16.98 6.77 4.36
CA LEU A 143 -16.96 8.19 4.73
C LEU A 143 -18.39 8.73 4.95
N LEU A 144 -19.31 8.38 4.06
CA LEU A 144 -20.70 8.79 4.12
C LEU A 144 -21.38 8.30 5.39
N ILE A 145 -21.29 7.00 5.72
CA ILE A 145 -21.98 6.48 6.89
C ILE A 145 -21.35 7.00 8.19
N LEU A 146 -20.02 7.10 8.26
CA LEU A 146 -19.32 7.61 9.45
C LEU A 146 -19.57 9.10 9.70
N SER A 147 -20.07 9.86 8.72
CA SER A 147 -20.46 11.28 8.90
C SER A 147 -21.61 11.47 9.91
N LEU A 148 -22.40 10.42 10.15
CA LEU A 148 -23.52 10.44 11.09
C LEU A 148 -23.07 10.53 12.55
N TRP A 149 -21.87 10.04 12.86
CA TRP A 149 -21.32 10.09 14.22
C TRP A 149 -20.52 11.37 14.41
N ARG A 150 -20.96 12.17 15.38
CA ARG A 150 -20.38 13.48 15.69
C ARG A 150 -19.92 13.53 17.14
N PHE A 151 -18.83 14.24 17.39
CA PHE A 151 -18.27 14.44 18.72
C PHE A 151 -17.76 15.87 18.87
N GLU A 152 -17.70 16.36 20.11
CA GLU A 152 -17.16 17.69 20.41
C GLU A 152 -15.71 17.59 20.88
N LEU A 153 -14.85 18.44 20.31
CA LEU A 153 -13.45 18.57 20.73
C LEU A 153 -13.01 20.01 20.53
N GLY A 154 -12.52 20.64 21.60
CA GLY A 154 -12.05 22.04 21.57
C GLY A 154 -13.16 23.06 21.24
N GLY A 155 -14.40 22.80 21.68
CA GLY A 155 -15.55 23.68 21.41
C GLY A 155 -16.06 23.64 19.97
N ARG A 156 -15.62 22.67 19.16
CA ARG A 156 -16.09 22.44 17.79
C ARG A 156 -16.64 21.02 17.64
N VAL A 157 -17.68 20.87 16.82
CA VAL A 157 -18.22 19.56 16.42
C VAL A 157 -17.41 19.00 15.26
N TRP A 158 -17.02 17.74 15.37
CA TRP A 158 -16.28 16.98 14.37
C TRP A 158 -17.03 15.70 14.01
N THR A 159 -16.79 15.17 12.80
CA THR A 159 -17.36 13.90 12.36
C THR A 159 -16.36 12.76 12.51
N LEU A 160 -16.87 11.57 12.79
CA LEU A 160 -16.05 10.36 12.90
C LEU A 160 -15.40 10.02 11.54
N SER A 161 -16.10 10.30 10.43
CA SER A 161 -15.56 10.17 9.07
C SER A 161 -14.25 10.94 8.89
N LEU A 162 -14.17 12.19 9.37
CA LEU A 162 -12.97 13.01 9.26
C LEU A 162 -11.83 12.44 10.11
N ALA A 163 -12.11 12.07 11.35
CA ALA A 163 -11.11 11.50 12.26
C ALA A 163 -10.48 10.22 11.68
N ILE A 164 -11.32 9.32 11.15
CA ILE A 164 -10.88 8.09 10.50
C ILE A 164 -10.15 8.37 9.18
N ALA A 165 -10.61 9.34 8.38
CA ALA A 165 -9.93 9.74 7.14
C ALA A 165 -8.51 10.28 7.42
N ILE A 166 -8.36 11.14 8.43
CA ILE A 166 -7.04 11.65 8.85
C ILE A 166 -6.15 10.50 9.30
N LEU A 167 -6.65 9.61 10.17
CA LEU A 167 -5.89 8.47 10.66
C LEU A 167 -5.44 7.55 9.50
N ALA A 168 -6.33 7.29 8.55
CA ALA A 168 -6.02 6.48 7.37
C ALA A 168 -4.92 7.13 6.52
N VAL A 169 -5.05 8.44 6.23
CA VAL A 169 -4.05 9.20 5.45
C VAL A 169 -2.70 9.21 6.16
N LEU A 170 -2.65 9.42 7.47
CA LEU A 170 -1.40 9.34 8.25
C LEU A 170 -0.79 7.94 8.19
N GLY A 171 -1.61 6.89 8.29
CA GLY A 171 -1.16 5.50 8.13
C GLY A 171 -0.58 5.23 6.74
N TRP A 172 -1.21 5.75 5.68
CA TRP A 172 -0.71 5.61 4.31
C TRP A 172 0.56 6.42 4.06
N MET A 173 0.68 7.64 4.62
CA MET A 173 1.91 8.43 4.59
C MET A 173 3.05 7.72 5.32
N ALA A 174 2.76 7.00 6.41
CA ALA A 174 3.75 6.21 7.11
C ALA A 174 4.23 4.99 6.29
N LEU A 175 3.39 4.45 5.41
CA LEU A 175 3.73 3.33 4.52
C LEU A 175 4.51 3.76 3.27
N ASP A 176 4.12 4.88 2.66
CA ASP A 176 4.85 5.54 1.56
C ASP A 176 4.42 7.01 1.52
N LEU A 177 5.35 7.93 1.80
CA LEU A 177 5.03 9.35 1.92
C LEU A 177 4.41 9.93 0.64
N GLY A 178 4.93 9.55 -0.53
CA GLY A 178 4.47 10.08 -1.82
C GLY A 178 3.06 9.61 -2.17
N VAL A 179 2.81 8.30 -2.06
CA VAL A 179 1.48 7.73 -2.28
C VAL A 179 0.50 8.22 -1.21
N GLY A 180 0.92 8.30 0.05
CA GLY A 180 0.10 8.78 1.16
C GLY A 180 -0.33 10.24 1.03
N VAL A 181 0.55 11.12 0.57
CA VAL A 181 0.19 12.53 0.28
C VAL A 181 -0.85 12.60 -0.84
N LEU A 182 -0.65 11.85 -1.94
CA LEU A 182 -1.61 11.81 -3.04
C LEU A 182 -2.97 11.23 -2.59
N MET A 183 -2.96 10.19 -1.76
CA MET A 183 -4.17 9.67 -1.12
C MET A 183 -4.87 10.75 -0.30
N GLY A 184 -4.13 11.57 0.47
CA GLY A 184 -4.70 12.72 1.20
C GLY A 184 -5.40 13.73 0.27
N ILE A 185 -4.76 14.06 -0.85
CA ILE A 185 -5.32 14.96 -1.88
C ILE A 185 -6.61 14.40 -2.48
N ILE A 186 -6.70 13.08 -2.69
CA ILE A 186 -7.90 12.40 -3.21
C ILE A 186 -8.99 12.29 -2.14
N MET A 187 -8.61 11.98 -0.89
CA MET A 187 -9.54 11.78 0.22
C MET A 187 -10.22 13.08 0.66
N ALA A 188 -9.55 14.22 0.61
CA ALA A 188 -10.12 15.49 1.04
C ALA A 188 -11.42 15.86 0.28
N PRO A 189 -11.46 15.89 -1.06
CA PRO A 189 -12.69 16.14 -1.79
C PRO A 189 -13.71 15.00 -1.64
N ALA A 190 -13.27 13.75 -1.51
CA ALA A 190 -14.18 12.61 -1.28
C ALA A 190 -14.90 12.73 0.07
N TRP A 191 -14.18 13.08 1.13
CA TRP A 191 -14.75 13.35 2.45
C TRP A 191 -15.71 14.54 2.41
N TYR A 192 -15.30 15.65 1.80
CA TYR A 192 -16.16 16.83 1.65
C TYR A 192 -17.47 16.49 0.92
N ALA A 193 -17.39 15.73 -0.18
CA ALA A 193 -18.55 15.29 -0.93
C ALA A 193 -19.44 14.34 -0.11
N ALA A 194 -18.87 13.46 0.72
CA ALA A 194 -19.63 12.58 1.60
C ALA A 194 -20.41 13.36 2.67
N GLU A 195 -19.77 14.36 3.31
CA GLU A 195 -20.43 15.26 4.26
C GLU A 195 -21.54 16.09 3.60
N ALA A 196 -21.27 16.63 2.41
CA ALA A 196 -22.25 17.40 1.64
C ALA A 196 -23.46 16.54 1.24
N LEU A 197 -23.23 15.29 0.80
CA LEU A 197 -24.28 14.35 0.46
C LEU A 197 -25.11 13.96 1.69
N ALA A 198 -24.46 13.68 2.83
CA ALA A 198 -25.16 13.39 4.09
C ALA A 198 -26.07 14.56 4.50
N GLY A 199 -25.58 15.79 4.40
CA GLY A 199 -26.37 17.01 4.64
C GLY A 199 -27.53 17.17 3.67
N ALA A 200 -27.31 16.92 2.37
CA ALA A 200 -28.33 17.03 1.34
C ALA A 200 -29.44 15.98 1.45
N LEU A 201 -29.10 14.75 1.89
CA LEU A 201 -30.09 13.70 2.14
C LEU A 201 -31.00 14.01 3.33
N GLY A 202 -30.53 14.81 4.29
CA GLY A 202 -31.32 15.40 5.38
C GLY A 202 -31.92 14.40 6.39
N SER A 203 -31.76 13.09 6.18
CA SER A 203 -32.30 12.02 7.02
C SER A 203 -31.30 10.89 7.20
N THR A 204 -31.16 10.44 8.44
CA THR A 204 -30.35 9.27 8.80
C THR A 204 -30.72 8.03 7.98
N SER A 205 -32.02 7.76 7.77
CA SER A 205 -32.46 6.60 7.00
C SER A 205 -32.05 6.68 5.53
N ALA A 206 -32.06 7.88 4.95
CA ALA A 206 -31.61 8.11 3.57
C ALA A 206 -30.10 7.92 3.44
N VAL A 207 -29.30 8.35 4.43
CA VAL A 207 -27.85 8.10 4.48
C VAL A 207 -27.55 6.60 4.58
N TRP A 208 -28.26 5.85 5.43
CA TRP A 208 -28.14 4.39 5.50
C TRP A 208 -28.48 3.71 4.18
N ALA A 209 -29.53 4.16 3.48
CA ALA A 209 -29.90 3.62 2.18
C ALA A 209 -28.83 3.90 1.12
N ALA A 210 -28.33 5.15 1.04
CA ALA A 210 -27.26 5.52 0.12
C ALA A 210 -25.96 4.74 0.42
N PHE A 211 -25.59 4.61 1.70
CA PHE A 211 -24.50 3.76 2.14
C PHE A 211 -24.67 2.32 1.65
N ALA A 212 -25.82 1.70 1.89
CA ALA A 212 -26.07 0.31 1.51
C ALA A 212 -25.94 0.10 0.00
N VAL A 213 -26.50 1.01 -0.82
CA VAL A 213 -26.40 0.94 -2.28
C VAL A 213 -24.94 1.04 -2.74
N LEU A 214 -24.20 2.03 -2.24
CA LEU A 214 -22.81 2.27 -2.65
C LEU A 214 -21.88 1.15 -2.16
N PHE A 215 -22.04 0.71 -0.92
CA PHE A 215 -21.21 -0.32 -0.30
C PHE A 215 -21.45 -1.67 -0.98
N VAL A 216 -22.71 -2.10 -1.11
CA VAL A 216 -23.06 -3.37 -1.78
C VAL A 216 -22.68 -3.32 -3.25
N GLY A 217 -22.96 -2.21 -3.94
CA GLY A 217 -22.57 -2.01 -5.34
C GLY A 217 -21.07 -2.11 -5.55
N GLY A 218 -20.28 -1.47 -4.70
CA GLY A 218 -18.82 -1.56 -4.75
C GLY A 218 -18.31 -2.98 -4.52
N TRP A 219 -18.90 -3.72 -3.57
CA TRP A 219 -18.57 -5.13 -3.35
C TRP A 219 -18.92 -6.04 -4.53
N ILE A 220 -20.09 -5.83 -5.15
CA ILE A 220 -20.48 -6.56 -6.36
C ILE A 220 -19.43 -6.38 -7.46
N LEU A 221 -18.93 -5.15 -7.67
CA LEU A 221 -17.87 -4.88 -8.65
C LEU A 221 -16.56 -5.60 -8.29
N GLN A 222 -16.16 -5.62 -7.02
CA GLN A 222 -14.96 -6.34 -6.59
C GLN A 222 -15.10 -7.86 -6.83
N PHE A 223 -16.21 -8.46 -6.41
CA PHE A 223 -16.45 -9.89 -6.63
C PHE A 223 -16.54 -10.24 -8.12
N LEU A 224 -17.13 -9.36 -8.95
CA LEU A 224 -17.16 -9.54 -10.40
C LEU A 224 -15.75 -9.57 -11.00
N GLY A 225 -14.86 -8.68 -10.54
CA GLY A 225 -13.45 -8.69 -10.96
C GLY A 225 -12.74 -9.99 -10.59
N HIS A 226 -12.91 -10.42 -9.35
CA HIS A 226 -12.36 -11.70 -8.86
C HIS A 226 -12.93 -12.91 -9.60
N HIS A 227 -14.20 -12.85 -10.02
CA HIS A 227 -14.80 -13.89 -10.85
C HIS A 227 -14.10 -14.01 -12.21
N TYR A 228 -13.73 -12.89 -12.84
CA TYR A 228 -12.98 -12.91 -14.11
C TYR A 228 -11.55 -13.47 -13.93
N GLU A 229 -10.86 -13.13 -12.85
CA GLU A 229 -9.49 -13.60 -12.62
C GLU A 229 -9.43 -15.01 -11.96
N GLY A 230 -10.54 -15.51 -11.43
CA GLY A 230 -10.62 -16.82 -10.77
C GLY A 230 -9.90 -16.92 -9.42
N LYS A 231 -9.38 -15.81 -8.90
CA LYS A 231 -8.68 -15.71 -7.61
C LYS A 231 -9.60 -15.14 -6.55
N ARG A 232 -9.46 -15.61 -5.30
CA ARG A 232 -10.29 -15.15 -4.18
C ARG A 232 -9.92 -13.73 -3.74
N PRO A 233 -10.88 -12.98 -3.15
CA PRO A 233 -10.61 -11.65 -2.62
C PRO A 233 -9.67 -11.66 -1.43
N ALA A 234 -8.59 -10.90 -1.53
CA ALA A 234 -7.56 -10.78 -0.50
C ALA A 234 -8.10 -10.16 0.81
N LEU A 235 -9.19 -9.37 0.73
CA LEU A 235 -9.86 -8.78 1.89
C LEU A 235 -10.47 -9.83 2.85
N ILE A 236 -10.79 -11.03 2.36
CA ILE A 236 -11.27 -12.13 3.21
C ILE A 236 -10.13 -12.69 4.06
N ASP A 237 -8.89 -12.64 3.54
CA ASP A 237 -7.72 -13.23 4.19
C ASP A 237 -7.06 -12.26 5.18
N ASN A 238 -7.12 -10.94 4.92
CA ASN A 238 -6.47 -9.95 5.77
C ASN A 238 -7.10 -8.54 5.69
N ILE A 239 -7.62 -8.04 6.83
CA ILE A 239 -8.16 -6.68 6.96
C ILE A 239 -7.11 -5.62 6.61
N PHE A 240 -5.83 -5.87 6.89
CA PHE A 240 -4.74 -4.95 6.55
C PHE A 240 -4.59 -4.77 5.03
N GLN A 241 -4.87 -5.79 4.23
CA GLN A 241 -4.88 -5.67 2.77
C GLN A 241 -6.06 -4.82 2.29
N GLY A 242 -7.19 -4.85 3.00
CA GLY A 242 -8.29 -3.90 2.78
C GLY A 242 -7.88 -2.46 3.03
N PHE A 243 -7.14 -2.23 4.12
CA PHE A 243 -6.63 -0.89 4.46
C PHE A 243 -5.63 -0.34 3.42
N ILE A 244 -4.74 -1.18 2.88
CA ILE A 244 -3.75 -0.76 1.87
C ILE A 244 -4.34 -0.77 0.45
N GLY A 245 -5.46 -1.46 0.21
CA GLY A 245 -6.10 -1.58 -1.11
C GLY A 245 -6.18 -0.28 -1.93
N PRO A 246 -6.65 0.85 -1.36
CA PRO A 246 -6.67 2.13 -2.06
C PRO A 246 -5.28 2.64 -2.50
N MET A 247 -4.23 2.36 -1.73
CA MET A 247 -2.85 2.72 -2.10
C MET A 247 -2.37 1.95 -3.33
N PHE A 248 -2.82 0.70 -3.54
CA PHE A 248 -2.43 -0.08 -4.71
C PHE A 248 -2.95 0.54 -6.01
N LEU A 249 -4.20 1.04 -6.01
CA LEU A 249 -4.79 1.73 -7.17
C LEU A 249 -4.01 2.98 -7.53
N VAL A 250 -3.63 3.77 -6.52
CA VAL A 250 -2.82 4.98 -6.73
C VAL A 250 -1.41 4.63 -7.20
N ALA A 251 -0.76 3.64 -6.59
CA ALA A 251 0.56 3.18 -7.01
C ALA A 251 0.56 2.69 -8.47
N GLU A 252 -0.42 1.86 -8.84
CA GLU A 252 -0.59 1.38 -10.20
C GLU A 252 -0.86 2.53 -11.18
N THR A 253 -1.70 3.50 -10.82
CA THR A 253 -1.94 4.70 -11.63
C THR A 253 -0.64 5.49 -11.85
N LEU A 254 0.16 5.69 -10.80
CA LEU A 254 1.45 6.37 -10.90
C LEU A 254 2.40 5.62 -11.86
N VAL A 255 2.49 4.29 -11.73
CA VAL A 255 3.32 3.44 -12.60
C VAL A 255 2.87 3.53 -14.06
N VAL A 256 1.57 3.46 -14.34
CA VAL A 256 1.00 3.60 -15.68
C VAL A 256 1.28 5.00 -16.27
N LEU A 257 1.29 6.04 -15.45
CA LEU A 257 1.68 7.39 -15.84
C LEU A 257 3.20 7.58 -16.04
N GLY A 258 3.99 6.51 -15.92
CA GLY A 258 5.45 6.55 -15.99
C GLY A 258 6.11 7.20 -14.77
N GLN A 259 5.34 7.41 -13.69
CA GLN A 259 5.83 7.94 -12.42
C GLN A 259 6.21 6.76 -11.51
N ARG A 260 7.15 6.96 -10.59
CA ARG A 260 7.54 5.95 -9.58
C ARG A 260 8.07 4.63 -10.17
N SER A 261 9.21 4.69 -10.86
CA SER A 261 9.92 3.50 -11.36
C SER A 261 10.29 2.51 -10.25
N ASP A 262 10.47 2.99 -9.02
CA ASP A 262 10.72 2.17 -7.84
C ASP A 262 9.53 1.25 -7.48
N LEU A 263 8.30 1.69 -7.74
CA LEU A 263 7.09 0.89 -7.56
C LEU A 263 6.87 -0.05 -8.75
N ALA A 264 7.21 0.39 -9.97
CA ALA A 264 7.17 -0.46 -11.16
C ALA A 264 8.12 -1.67 -11.03
N GLU A 265 9.34 -1.44 -10.51
CA GLU A 265 10.29 -2.51 -10.21
C GLU A 265 9.71 -3.47 -9.17
N ALA A 266 9.11 -2.95 -8.10
CA ALA A 266 8.44 -3.78 -7.11
C ALA A 266 7.34 -4.63 -7.77
N MET A 267 6.50 -4.06 -8.64
CA MET A 267 5.44 -4.81 -9.34
C MET A 267 5.96 -5.84 -10.37
N GLY A 268 7.26 -5.85 -10.68
CA GLY A 268 7.84 -6.70 -11.71
C GLY A 268 7.59 -6.18 -13.14
N GLU A 269 7.30 -4.88 -13.27
CA GLU A 269 6.98 -4.19 -14.53
C GLU A 269 8.17 -3.40 -15.10
N GLY A 270 9.40 -3.73 -14.67
CA GLY A 270 10.64 -2.96 -14.87
C GLY A 270 11.11 -2.70 -16.32
N ASN A 271 10.27 -2.85 -17.35
CA ASN A 271 10.56 -2.49 -18.74
C ASN A 271 9.35 -1.94 -19.52
N VAL A 272 8.24 -1.60 -18.87
CA VAL A 272 7.02 -1.13 -19.58
C VAL A 272 7.14 0.33 -20.06
N THR A 273 8.07 1.12 -19.52
CA THR A 273 8.29 2.53 -19.88
C THR A 273 8.97 2.77 -21.23
N ALA A 274 9.19 1.72 -22.04
CA ALA A 274 9.82 1.82 -23.36
C ALA A 274 8.88 1.49 -24.54
N ARG A 275 7.55 1.49 -24.37
CA ARG A 275 6.59 1.25 -25.45
C ARG A 275 5.63 2.40 -25.67
#